data_AF-M5F9U4-F1
#
_entry.id   AF-M5F9U4-F1
#
_cell.length_a   1.000
_cell.length_b   1.000
_cell.length_c   1.000
_cell.angle_alpha   90.00
_cell.angle_beta   90.00
_cell.angle_gamma   90.00
#
_symmetry.space_group_name_H-M   'P 1'
#
loop_
_entity.id
_entity.type
_entity.pdbx_description
1 polymer ?
#
loop_
_entity_poly.entity_id
_entity_poly.type
_entity_poly.pdbx_seq_one_letter_code
_entity_poly.pdbx_strand_id
1 'polypeptide(L)'
;MAYTLSFRGLFFFFIDDCTLNDTINTTINMAVLEAFYARHRLYEKFWYPHPTKGDLVVRFNKPLEYKVMENGNGAVEPFTIELLLQP
;
A
#
# COMPACT_ATOMS: atom_id res chain seq x y z
N MET A 1 -11.54 -7.99 14.25
CA MET A 1 -11.50 -6.51 14.21
C MET A 1 -10.89 -6.08 12.89
N ALA A 2 -11.37 -5.00 12.28
CA ALA A 2 -10.83 -4.48 11.02
C ALA A 2 -10.26 -3.06 11.24
N TYR A 3 -9.16 -2.74 10.57
CA TYR A 3 -8.51 -1.44 10.57
C TYR A 3 -8.51 -0.89 9.15
N THR A 4 -8.79 0.40 8.99
CA THR A 4 -8.77 1.06 7.69
C THR A 4 -7.61 2.03 7.64
N LEU A 5 -6.72 1.86 6.66
CA LEU A 5 -5.67 2.80 6.33
C LEU A 5 -6.12 3.66 5.16
N SER A 6 -5.93 4.97 5.26
CA SER A 6 -6.31 5.92 4.20
C SER A 6 -5.07 6.59 3.64
N PHE A 7 -4.86 6.46 2.33
CA PHE A 7 -3.74 7.04 1.61
C PHE A 7 -4.25 8.21 0.76
N ARG A 8 -3.63 9.39 0.90
CA ARG A 8 -4.09 10.62 0.22
C ARG A 8 -3.41 10.89 -1.11
N GLY A 9 -2.24 10.33 -1.35
CA GLY A 9 -1.46 10.59 -2.54
C GLY A 9 -0.19 9.76 -2.51
N LEU A 10 -0.26 8.61 -3.15
CA LEU A 10 0.91 7.82 -3.50
C LEU A 10 1.27 8.11 -4.95
N PHE A 11 2.54 7.92 -5.29
CA PHE A 11 3.06 8.21 -6.61
C PHE A 11 3.86 7.03 -7.13
N PHE A 12 3.73 6.76 -8.42
CA PHE A 12 4.68 5.93 -9.15
C PHE A 12 5.88 6.78 -9.53
N PHE A 13 7.05 6.30 -9.16
CA PHE A 13 8.32 6.89 -9.58
C PHE A 13 8.91 6.04 -10.69
N PHE A 14 9.50 6.70 -11.68
CA PHE A 14 10.05 6.06 -12.87
C PHE A 14 11.54 6.41 -12.96
N ILE A 15 12.37 5.42 -13.31
CA ILE A 15 13.81 5.64 -13.64
C ILE A 15 13.94 6.17 -15.06
N ASP A 16 13.14 5.59 -15.95
CA ASP A 16 13.02 5.90 -17.36
C ASP A 16 11.55 5.67 -17.78
N ASP A 17 11.21 5.91 -19.04
CA ASP A 17 9.83 5.86 -19.54
C ASP A 17 9.13 4.50 -19.39
N CYS A 18 9.84 3.42 -19.02
CA CYS A 18 9.26 2.07 -18.90
C CYS A 18 9.59 1.34 -17.59
N THR A 19 10.47 1.89 -16.74
CA THR A 19 10.95 1.20 -15.54
C THR A 19 10.52 1.93 -14.28
N LEU A 20 9.71 1.25 -13.46
CA LEU A 20 9.35 1.72 -12.13
C LEU A 20 10.55 1.68 -11.19
N ASN A 21 10.74 2.76 -10.45
CA ASN A 21 11.68 2.83 -9.34
C ASN A 21 10.93 2.61 -8.03
N ASP A 22 11.17 1.48 -7.35
CA ASP A 22 10.63 1.19 -6.02
C ASP A 22 11.56 1.63 -4.87
N THR A 23 12.76 2.13 -5.19
CA THR A 23 13.76 2.55 -4.18
C THR A 23 13.71 4.04 -3.85
N ILE A 24 13.11 4.87 -4.70
CA ILE A 24 12.98 6.32 -4.48
C ILE A 24 11.74 6.60 -3.63
N ASN A 25 11.88 7.48 -2.63
CA ASN A 25 10.79 8.01 -1.81
C ASN A 25 9.82 6.91 -1.32
N THR A 26 10.36 5.82 -0.76
CA THR A 26 9.63 4.60 -0.40
C THR A 26 8.38 4.83 0.44
N THR A 27 8.34 5.89 1.26
CA THR A 27 7.19 6.29 2.08
C THR A 27 5.95 6.68 1.28
N ILE A 28 6.13 7.25 0.07
CA ILE A 28 5.03 7.71 -0.80
C ILE A 28 4.98 6.95 -2.13
N ASN A 29 5.76 5.88 -2.25
CA ASN A 29 5.92 5.15 -3.49
C ASN A 29 4.88 4.04 -3.62
N MET A 30 4.06 4.12 -4.66
CA MET A 30 3.01 3.12 -4.90
C MET A 30 3.59 1.76 -5.29
N ALA A 31 4.71 1.71 -6.02
CA ALA A 31 5.33 0.46 -6.44
C ALA A 31 5.80 -0.38 -5.24
N VAL A 32 6.24 0.27 -4.16
CA VAL A 32 6.60 -0.40 -2.90
C VAL A 32 5.38 -1.05 -2.26
N LEU A 33 4.25 -0.34 -2.24
CA LEU A 33 3.00 -0.86 -1.69
C LEU A 33 2.45 -2.03 -2.53
N GLU A 34 2.53 -1.93 -3.86
CA GLU A 34 2.18 -3.02 -4.75
C GLU A 34 3.05 -4.25 -4.54
N ALA A 35 4.37 -4.08 -4.45
CA ALA A 35 5.30 -5.17 -4.17
C ALA A 35 5.02 -5.80 -2.80
N PHE A 36 4.72 -4.99 -1.79
CA PHE A 36 4.33 -5.45 -0.47
C PHE A 36 3.02 -6.26 -0.50
N TYR A 37 2.01 -5.77 -1.21
CA TYR A 37 0.75 -6.48 -1.41
C TYR A 37 0.96 -7.78 -2.22
N ALA A 38 1.75 -7.77 -3.29
CA ALA A 38 2.02 -8.95 -4.11
C ALA A 38 2.69 -10.08 -3.32
N ARG A 39 3.51 -9.73 -2.32
CA ARG A 39 4.18 -10.67 -1.41
C ARG A 39 3.22 -11.32 -0.42
N HIS A 40 2.28 -10.55 0.15
CA HIS A 40 1.40 -11.05 1.21
C HIS A 40 0.03 -11.52 0.69
N ARG A 41 -0.48 -10.85 -0.34
CA ARG A 41 -1.82 -11.03 -0.90
C ARG A 41 -2.87 -11.00 0.22
N LEU A 42 -3.93 -11.80 0.12
CA LEU A 42 -5.02 -11.82 1.10
C LEU A 42 -4.83 -12.84 2.23
N TYR A 43 -3.89 -13.78 2.08
CA TYR A 43 -3.75 -14.92 2.98
C TYR A 43 -2.58 -14.79 3.95
N GLU A 44 -1.51 -14.09 3.57
CA GLU A 44 -0.31 -13.98 4.41
C GLU A 44 -0.54 -12.95 5.52
N LYS A 45 -0.10 -13.32 6.73
CA LYS A 45 -0.14 -12.43 7.88
C LYS A 45 1.14 -11.58 7.91
N PHE A 46 1.04 -10.35 8.41
CA PHE A 46 2.18 -9.48 8.64
C PHE A 46 2.01 -8.64 9.88
N TRP A 47 3.12 -8.14 10.40
CA TRP A 47 3.15 -7.25 11.55
C TRP A 47 2.89 -5.82 11.12
N TYR A 48 1.92 -5.18 11.77
CA TYR A 48 1.58 -3.79 11.57
C TYR A 48 1.82 -3.00 12.87
N PRO A 49 2.78 -2.06 12.89
CA PRO A 49 3.07 -1.27 14.09
C PRO A 49 1.97 -0.22 14.30
N HIS A 50 1.01 -0.52 15.18
CA HIS A 50 -0.07 0.40 15.51
C HIS A 50 0.38 1.40 16.58
N PRO A 51 0.18 2.72 16.39
CA PRO A 51 0.76 3.76 17.24
C PRO A 51 0.40 3.66 18.73
N THR A 52 -0.77 3.11 19.06
CA THR A 52 -1.25 2.98 20.45
C THR A 52 -1.37 1.54 20.95
N LYS A 53 -1.35 0.53 20.06
CA LYS A 53 -1.62 -0.87 20.41
C LYS A 53 -0.38 -1.77 20.28
N GLY A 54 0.75 -1.21 19.84
CA GLY A 54 1.96 -1.97 19.53
C GLY A 54 1.80 -2.74 18.22
N ASP A 55 2.63 -3.77 18.04
CA ASP A 55 2.63 -4.58 16.84
C ASP A 55 1.42 -5.50 16.78
N LEU A 56 0.60 -5.33 15.75
CA LEU A 56 -0.59 -6.13 15.49
C LEU A 56 -0.32 -7.11 14.35
N VAL A 57 -0.70 -8.37 14.52
CA VAL A 57 -0.70 -9.33 13.41
C VAL A 57 -1.97 -9.12 12.59
N VAL A 58 -1.80 -8.73 11.33
CA VAL A 58 -2.90 -8.40 10.42
C VAL A 58 -2.72 -9.08 9.06
N ARG A 59 -3.78 -9.10 8.26
CA ARG A 59 -3.72 -9.45 6.83
C ARG A 59 -4.60 -8.51 6.02
N PHE A 60 -4.40 -8.44 4.71
CA PHE A 60 -5.29 -7.69 3.82
C PHE A 60 -6.70 -8.31 3.80
N ASN A 61 -7.72 -7.47 3.95
CA ASN A 61 -9.12 -7.90 3.88
C ASN A 61 -9.59 -8.06 2.43
N LYS A 62 -9.21 -7.10 1.59
CA LYS A 62 -9.63 -6.95 0.19
C LYS A 62 -8.41 -6.79 -0.70
N PRO A 63 -8.54 -7.11 -2.00
CA PRO A 63 -7.49 -6.80 -2.95
C PRO A 63 -7.08 -5.33 -2.92
N LEU A 64 -5.82 -5.08 -3.26
CA LEU A 64 -5.33 -3.72 -3.45
C LEU A 64 -6.03 -3.12 -4.67
N GLU A 65 -6.93 -2.16 -4.43
CA GLU A 65 -7.68 -1.45 -5.45
C GLU A 65 -7.33 0.04 -5.37
N TYR A 66 -6.89 0.59 -6.50
CA TYR A 66 -6.55 2.00 -6.63
C TYR A 66 -6.72 2.44 -8.08
N LYS A 67 -6.78 3.76 -8.30
CA LYS A 67 -6.86 4.37 -9.63
C LYS A 67 -5.71 5.34 -9.82
N VAL A 68 -5.04 5.23 -10.95
CA VAL A 68 -4.04 6.22 -11.36
C VAL A 68 -4.78 7.48 -11.81
N MET A 69 -4.34 8.64 -11.34
CA MET A 69 -4.93 9.91 -11.72
C MET A 69 -4.55 10.25 -13.16
N GLU A 70 -5.55 10.52 -14.01
CA GLU A 70 -5.32 10.96 -15.38
C GLU A 70 -4.58 12.31 -15.38
N ASN A 71 -3.51 12.42 -16.18
CA ASN A 71 -2.60 13.57 -16.20
C ASN A 71 -1.90 13.89 -14.85
N GLY A 72 -1.94 12.99 -13.88
CA GLY A 72 -1.35 13.17 -12.55
C GLY A 72 0.15 12.91 -12.46
N ASN A 73 0.84 12.66 -13.59
CA ASN A 73 2.27 12.33 -13.64
C ASN A 73 2.70 11.22 -12.66
N GLY A 74 1.97 10.10 -12.67
CA GLY A 74 2.21 8.97 -11.76
C GLY A 74 1.50 9.07 -10.40
N ALA A 75 0.75 10.14 -10.13
CA ALA A 75 -0.09 10.23 -8.94
C ALA A 75 -1.23 9.20 -8.95
N VAL A 76 -1.56 8.70 -7.76
CA VAL A 76 -2.68 7.80 -7.50
C VAL A 76 -3.76 8.57 -6.76
N GLU A 77 -5.02 8.35 -7.13
CA GLU A 77 -6.16 8.91 -6.43
C GLU A 77 -6.19 8.44 -4.96
N PRO A 78 -6.74 9.24 -4.02
CA PRO A 78 -6.90 8.79 -2.65
C PRO A 78 -7.67 7.47 -2.56
N PHE A 79 -7.14 6.50 -1.83
CA PHE A 79 -7.75 5.19 -1.65
C PHE A 79 -7.55 4.68 -0.23
N THR A 80 -8.26 3.61 0.10
CA THR A 80 -8.21 2.98 1.42
C THR A 80 -7.84 1.52 1.32
N ILE A 81 -7.17 1.03 2.36
CA ILE A 81 -6.85 -0.39 2.55
C ILE A 81 -7.51 -0.85 3.83
N GLU A 82 -8.15 -2.01 3.78
CA GLU A 82 -8.71 -2.67 4.94
C GLU A 82 -7.81 -3.82 5.39
N LEU A 83 -7.46 -3.82 6.68
CA LEU A 83 -6.65 -4.82 7.35
C LEU A 83 -7.50 -5.57 8.38
N LEU A 84 -7.44 -6.90 8.36
CA LEU A 84 -8.08 -7.74 9.35
C LEU A 84 -7.09 -8.15 10.43
N LEU A 85 -7.42 -7.87 11.69
CA LEU A 85 -6.70 -8.43 12.83
C LEU A 85 -6.80 -9.96 12.78
N GLN A 86 -5.65 -10.62 12.91
CA GLN A 86 -5.56 -12.06 12.99
C GLN A 86 -5.27 -12.48 14.44
N PRO A 87 -5.88 -13.60 14.89
CA PRO A 87 -5.46 -14.25 16.11
C PRO A 87 -4.07 -14.88 15.95
#